data_AF-A0A095V176-F1
#
_entry.id   AF-A0A095V176-F1
#
_cell.length_a   1.000
_cell.length_b   1.000
_cell.length_c   1.000
_cell.angle_alpha   90.00
_cell.angle_beta   90.00
_cell.angle_gamma   90.00
#
_symmetry.space_group_name_H-M   'P 1'
#
loop_
_entity.id
_entity.type
_entity.pdbx_description
1 polymer ?
#
loop_
_entity_poly.entity_id
_entity_poly.type
_entity_poly.pdbx_seq_one_letter_code
_entity_poly.pdbx_strand_id
1 'polypeptide(L)'
;MGQRRERTIYLRVTTEEHAAIAQAAAQAKLTVVDFTRSVALSGAGAQPYYTDEDRLLLLCLREELRAEGCNLTRVLIALNRDGRFAEAPFKADLLKMQRVIAALCVELSARAKKITPQSRRD
;
A
#
# COMPACT_ATOMS: atom_id res chain seq x y z
N MET A 1 -5.71 6.58 16.50
CA MET A 1 -6.53 7.79 16.69
C MET A 1 -6.62 8.49 15.34
N GLY A 2 -7.81 8.59 14.74
CA GLY A 2 -7.96 9.29 13.45
C GLY A 2 -7.84 10.79 13.65
N GLN A 3 -6.90 11.42 12.94
CA GLN A 3 -6.70 12.87 12.99
C GLN A 3 -7.96 13.58 12.50
N ARG A 4 -8.51 14.50 13.30
CA ARG A 4 -9.72 15.25 12.97
C ARG A 4 -9.45 16.13 11.74
N ARG A 5 -10.39 16.15 10.79
CA ARG A 5 -10.30 17.01 9.60
C ARG A 5 -10.68 18.45 10.01
N GLU A 6 -9.69 19.34 10.11
CA GLU A 6 -9.87 20.72 10.62
C GLU A 6 -10.19 21.75 9.53
N ARG A 7 -9.92 21.43 8.26
CA ARG A 7 -10.04 22.35 7.13
C ARG A 7 -11.03 21.80 6.10
N THR A 8 -11.80 22.70 5.51
CA THR A 8 -12.81 22.40 4.48
C THR A 8 -12.40 23.04 3.16
N ILE A 9 -12.58 22.31 2.06
CA ILE A 9 -12.40 22.82 0.70
C ILE A 9 -13.78 22.99 0.08
N TYR A 10 -14.10 24.18 -0.42
CA TYR A 10 -15.33 24.45 -1.15
C TYR A 10 -15.08 24.30 -2.66
N LEU A 11 -15.89 23.47 -3.31
CA LEU A 11 -15.87 23.27 -4.75
C LEU A 11 -17.28 23.57 -5.28
N ARG A 12 -17.37 24.46 -6.29
CA ARG A 12 -18.61 24.67 -7.03
C ARG A 12 -18.61 23.74 -8.23
N VAL A 13 -19.73 23.04 -8.42
CA VAL A 13 -19.96 22.12 -9.53
C VAL A 13 -21.36 22.35 -10.09
N THR A 14 -21.54 22.06 -11.36
CA THR A 14 -22.87 21.97 -11.98
C THR A 14 -23.60 20.71 -11.51
N THR A 15 -24.91 20.63 -11.80
CA THR A 15 -25.71 19.43 -11.52
C THR A 15 -25.15 18.19 -12.23
N GLU A 16 -24.70 18.35 -13.48
CA GLU A 16 -24.14 17.27 -14.30
C GLU A 16 -22.80 16.79 -13.74
N GLU A 17 -21.92 17.71 -13.35
CA GLU A 17 -20.64 17.40 -12.72
C GLU A 17 -20.84 16.67 -11.39
N HIS A 18 -21.78 17.13 -10.56
CA HIS A 18 -22.10 16.47 -9.30
C HIS A 18 -22.62 15.03 -9.53
N ALA A 19 -23.49 14.83 -10.53
CA ALA A 19 -24.00 13.50 -10.87
C ALA A 19 -22.88 12.56 -11.33
N ALA A 20 -21.96 13.05 -12.19
CA ALA A 20 -20.80 12.29 -12.63
C ALA A 20 -19.88 11.89 -11.46
N ILE A 21 -19.61 12.81 -10.53
CA ILE A 21 -18.82 12.54 -9.32
C ILE A 21 -19.52 11.49 -8.44
N ALA A 22 -20.84 11.61 -8.24
CA ALA A 22 -21.60 10.66 -7.45
C ALA A 22 -21.60 9.26 -8.04
N GLN A 23 -21.72 9.14 -9.37
CA GLN A 23 -21.63 7.86 -10.06
C GLN A 23 -20.24 7.22 -9.92
N ALA A 24 -19.17 7.99 -10.11
CA ALA A 24 -17.80 7.51 -9.94
C ALA A 24 -17.51 7.08 -8.49
N ALA A 25 -18.00 7.85 -7.51
CA ALA A 25 -17.90 7.49 -6.09
C ALA A 25 -18.62 6.17 -5.78
N ALA A 26 -19.81 5.95 -6.35
CA ALA A 26 -20.56 4.71 -6.19
C ALA A 26 -19.82 3.49 -6.79
N GLN A 27 -19.25 3.63 -7.99
CA GLN A 27 -18.43 2.60 -8.63
C GLN A 27 -17.21 2.23 -7.76
N ALA A 28 -16.62 3.23 -7.11
CA ALA A 28 -15.51 3.07 -6.17
C ALA A 28 -15.93 2.57 -4.77
N LYS A 29 -17.24 2.40 -4.49
CA LYS A 29 -17.79 2.08 -3.16
C LYS A 29 -17.39 3.09 -2.07
N LEU A 30 -17.34 4.37 -2.42
CA LEU A 30 -16.98 5.48 -1.53
C LEU A 30 -18.13 6.49 -1.42
N THR A 31 -18.09 7.30 -0.35
CA THR A 31 -18.91 8.52 -0.30
C THR A 31 -18.37 9.55 -1.28
N VAL A 32 -19.22 10.47 -1.76
CA VAL A 32 -18.80 11.60 -2.61
C VAL A 32 -17.63 12.37 -1.97
N VAL A 33 -17.70 12.61 -0.65
CA VAL A 33 -16.65 13.33 0.09
C VAL A 33 -15.32 12.55 0.09
N ASP A 34 -15.35 11.25 0.37
CA ASP A 34 -14.11 10.46 0.42
C ASP A 34 -13.53 10.23 -0.99
N PHE A 35 -14.37 10.07 -2.01
CA PHE A 35 -13.94 10.00 -3.41
C PHE A 35 -13.28 11.31 -3.87
N THR A 36 -13.95 12.46 -3.69
CA THR A 36 -13.41 13.76 -4.08
C THR A 36 -12.12 14.08 -3.34
N ARG A 37 -12.04 13.79 -2.03
CA ARG A 37 -10.81 13.93 -1.25
C ARG A 37 -9.70 13.06 -1.82
N SER A 38 -10.01 11.81 -2.14
CA SER A 38 -9.04 10.87 -2.70
C SER A 38 -8.45 11.37 -4.02
N VAL A 39 -9.31 11.78 -4.95
CA VAL A 39 -8.88 12.33 -6.24
C VAL A 39 -8.05 13.59 -6.06
N ALA A 40 -8.47 14.52 -5.18
CA ALA A 40 -7.72 15.74 -4.91
C ALA A 40 -6.32 15.47 -4.32
N LEU A 41 -6.19 14.51 -3.40
CA LEU A 41 -4.90 14.13 -2.83
C LEU A 41 -4.00 13.40 -3.84
N SER A 42 -4.60 12.59 -4.71
CA SER A 42 -3.87 11.93 -5.80
C SER A 42 -3.37 12.94 -6.83
N GLY A 43 -4.21 13.90 -7.23
CA GLY A 43 -3.82 14.98 -8.15
C GLY A 43 -2.75 15.90 -7.57
N ALA A 44 -2.72 16.08 -6.25
CA ALA A 44 -1.67 16.82 -5.54
C ALA A 44 -0.38 16.01 -5.32
N GLY A 45 -0.32 14.74 -5.73
CA GLY A 45 0.81 13.85 -5.46
C GLY A 45 1.00 13.48 -3.98
N ALA A 46 0.04 13.84 -3.12
CA ALA A 46 0.13 13.63 -1.68
C ALA A 46 -0.17 12.17 -1.28
N GLN A 47 -0.96 11.45 -2.08
CA GLN A 47 -1.20 10.02 -1.84
C GLN A 47 -1.70 9.30 -3.11
N PRO A 48 -1.14 8.13 -3.47
CA PRO A 48 -1.71 7.31 -4.52
C PRO A 48 -3.10 6.80 -4.11
N TYR A 49 -4.07 6.92 -5.01
CA TYR A 49 -5.35 6.24 -4.88
C TYR A 49 -5.18 4.77 -5.26
N TYR A 50 -5.43 3.88 -4.30
CA TYR A 50 -5.60 2.46 -4.54
C TYR A 50 -7.09 2.12 -4.37
N THR A 51 -7.66 1.37 -5.30
CA THR A 51 -8.97 0.71 -5.12
C THR A 51 -8.85 -0.44 -4.11
N ASP A 52 -9.97 -1.04 -3.70
CA ASP A 52 -9.91 -2.24 -2.85
C ASP A 52 -9.24 -3.43 -3.58
N GLU A 53 -9.39 -3.52 -4.90
CA GLU A 53 -8.72 -4.52 -5.74
C GLU A 53 -7.21 -4.27 -5.82
N ASP A 54 -6.78 -3.02 -6.04
CA ASP A 54 -5.36 -2.67 -6.01
C ASP A 54 -4.72 -3.02 -4.67
N ARG A 55 -5.42 -2.77 -3.56
CA ARG A 55 -4.93 -3.13 -2.23
C ARG A 55 -4.82 -4.63 -2.04
N LEU A 56 -5.75 -5.41 -2.59
CA LEU A 56 -5.66 -6.86 -2.57
C LEU A 56 -4.43 -7.35 -3.34
N LEU A 57 -4.18 -6.79 -4.52
CA LEU A 57 -2.99 -7.08 -5.32
C LEU A 57 -1.70 -6.74 -4.55
N LEU A 58 -1.62 -5.59 -3.87
CA LEU A 58 -0.47 -5.22 -3.05
C LEU A 58 -0.23 -6.23 -1.90
N LEU A 59 -1.30 -6.76 -1.30
CA LEU A 59 -1.20 -7.79 -0.26
C LEU A 59 -0.74 -9.14 -0.83
N CYS A 60 -1.24 -9.53 -2.00
CA CYS A 60 -0.78 -10.74 -2.68
C CYS A 60 0.71 -10.66 -3.01
N LEU A 61 1.15 -9.55 -3.62
CA LEU A 61 2.57 -9.30 -3.92
C LEU A 61 3.44 -9.35 -2.67
N ARG A 62 2.95 -8.81 -1.54
CA ARG A 62 3.65 -8.90 -0.25
C ARG A 62 3.83 -10.36 0.19
N GLU A 63 2.78 -11.17 0.12
CA GLU A 63 2.88 -12.57 0.56
C GLU A 63 3.85 -13.37 -0.32
N GLU A 64 3.85 -13.14 -1.63
CA GLU A 64 4.82 -13.76 -2.55
C GLU A 64 6.27 -13.35 -2.21
N LEU A 65 6.52 -12.05 -2.04
CA LEU A 65 7.84 -11.54 -1.66
C LEU A 65 8.29 -12.07 -0.29
N ARG A 66 7.37 -12.16 0.67
CA ARG A 66 7.64 -12.72 1.99
C ARG A 66 8.04 -14.19 1.89
N ALA A 67 7.32 -14.98 1.09
CA ALA A 67 7.64 -16.38 0.87
C ALA A 67 9.05 -16.55 0.28
N GLU A 68 9.40 -15.71 -0.70
CA GLU A 68 10.73 -15.73 -1.30
C GLU A 68 11.83 -15.28 -0.33
N GLY A 69 11.58 -14.26 0.49
CA GLY A 69 12.48 -13.85 1.57
C GLY A 69 12.71 -14.95 2.61
N CYS A 70 11.67 -15.73 2.95
CA CYS A 70 11.79 -16.90 3.82
C CYS A 70 12.63 -18.02 3.17
N ASN A 71 12.43 -18.30 1.88
CA ASN A 71 13.23 -19.28 1.14
C ASN A 71 14.71 -18.89 1.14
N LEU A 72 15.01 -17.63 0.83
CA LEU A 72 16.37 -17.10 0.85
C LEU A 72 17.00 -17.19 2.25
N THR A 73 16.23 -16.91 3.30
CA THR A 73 16.68 -17.08 4.69
C THR A 73 17.04 -18.54 5.00
N ARG A 74 16.25 -19.52 4.54
CA ARG A 74 16.57 -20.94 4.73
C ARG A 74 17.85 -21.35 4.00
N VAL A 75 18.05 -20.88 2.77
CA VAL A 75 19.29 -21.12 2.01
C VAL A 75 20.50 -20.57 2.77
N LEU A 76 20.41 -19.34 3.28
CA LEU A 76 21.45 -18.73 4.10
C LEU A 76 21.76 -19.56 5.36
N ILE A 77 20.75 -20.05 6.06
CA ILE A 77 20.92 -20.89 7.26
C ILE A 77 21.61 -22.21 6.90
N ALA A 78 21.20 -22.87 5.82
CA ALA A 78 21.81 -24.13 5.36
C ALA A 78 23.29 -23.93 5.01
N LEU A 79 23.61 -22.89 4.23
CA LEU A 79 24.98 -22.58 3.85
C LEU A 79 25.86 -22.24 5.06
N ASN A 80 25.30 -21.54 6.07
CA ASN A 80 26.02 -21.22 7.30
C ASN A 80 26.32 -22.47 8.14
N ARG A 81 25.41 -23.45 8.19
CA ARG A 81 25.64 -24.72 8.91
C ARG A 81 26.78 -25.53 8.31
N ASP A 82 26.92 -25.49 6.99
CA ASP A 82 27.95 -26.26 6.28
C ASP A 82 29.34 -25.58 6.30
N GLY A 83 29.49 -24.42 6.95
CA GLY A 83 30.73 -23.63 6.99
C GLY A 83 31.12 -22.97 5.66
N ARG A 84 30.46 -23.36 4.56
CA ARG A 84 30.71 -22.90 3.18
C ARG A 84 30.30 -21.46 2.91
N PHE A 85 29.50 -20.85 3.78
CA PHE A 85 28.99 -19.50 3.56
C PHE A 85 29.95 -18.39 3.99
N ALA A 86 30.91 -18.67 4.87
CA ALA A 86 31.79 -17.63 5.41
C ALA A 86 32.58 -16.90 4.32
N GLU A 87 32.96 -17.61 3.25
CA GLU A 87 33.79 -17.12 2.14
C GLU A 87 33.05 -17.02 0.80
N ALA A 88 31.73 -17.23 0.78
CA ALA A 88 30.97 -17.20 -0.47
C ALA A 88 30.98 -15.79 -1.09
N PRO A 89 31.43 -15.61 -2.35
CA PRO A 89 31.59 -14.29 -2.96
C PRO A 89 30.25 -13.53 -3.12
N PHE A 90 29.13 -14.25 -3.12
CA PHE A 90 27.78 -13.70 -3.27
C PHE A 90 27.05 -13.46 -1.93
N LYS A 91 27.70 -13.69 -0.78
CA LYS A 91 27.08 -13.55 0.55
C LYS A 91 26.51 -12.15 0.80
N ALA A 92 27.28 -11.12 0.44
CA ALA A 92 26.87 -9.74 0.59
C ALA A 92 25.62 -9.43 -0.26
N ASP A 93 25.57 -9.95 -1.49
CA ASP A 93 24.45 -9.76 -2.40
C ASP A 93 23.18 -10.45 -1.89
N LEU A 94 23.27 -11.68 -1.37
CA LEU A 94 22.11 -12.36 -0.78
C LEU A 94 21.55 -11.62 0.44
N LEU A 95 22.42 -11.14 1.35
CA LEU A 95 21.97 -10.35 2.51
C LEU A 95 21.33 -9.02 2.07
N LYS A 96 21.85 -8.39 1.01
CA LYS A 96 21.24 -7.20 0.41
C LYS A 96 19.86 -7.51 -0.17
N MET A 97 19.71 -8.61 -0.90
CA MET A 97 18.41 -9.07 -1.43
C MET A 97 17.39 -9.28 -0.31
N GLN A 98 17.78 -9.97 0.78
CA GLN A 98 16.91 -10.19 1.93
C GLN A 98 16.39 -8.87 2.54
N ARG A 99 17.29 -7.88 2.70
CA ARG A 99 16.93 -6.55 3.20
C ARG A 99 15.99 -5.80 2.27
N VAL A 100 16.23 -5.87 0.95
CA VAL A 100 15.36 -5.25 -0.06
C VAL A 100 13.98 -5.88 -0.03
N ILE A 101 13.88 -7.21 -0.01
CA ILE A 101 12.61 -7.94 0.09
C ILE A 101 11.85 -7.55 1.36
N ALA A 102 12.52 -7.49 2.50
CA ALA A 102 11.91 -7.07 3.76
C ALA A 102 11.39 -5.63 3.72
N ALA A 103 12.17 -4.70 3.16
CA ALA A 103 11.76 -3.31 2.98
C ALA A 103 10.52 -3.19 2.07
N LEU A 104 10.49 -3.93 0.95
CA LEU A 104 9.34 -3.98 0.05
C LEU A 104 8.09 -4.52 0.75
N CYS A 105 8.21 -5.57 1.58
CA CYS A 105 7.08 -6.09 2.34
C CYS A 105 6.47 -5.04 3.29
N VAL A 106 7.32 -4.20 3.91
CA VAL A 106 6.88 -3.10 4.78
C VAL A 106 6.14 -2.03 3.98
N GLU A 107 6.71 -1.59 2.85
CA GLU A 107 6.09 -0.59 1.97
C GLU A 107 4.74 -1.05 1.41
N LEU A 108 4.67 -2.28 0.90
CA LEU A 108 3.42 -2.86 0.39
C LEU A 108 2.36 -2.94 1.49
N SER A 109 2.74 -3.31 2.71
CA SER A 109 1.82 -3.32 3.86
C SER A 109 1.34 -1.92 4.23
N ALA A 110 2.21 -0.92 4.18
CA ALA A 110 1.85 0.46 4.47
C ALA A 110 0.84 1.01 3.45
N ARG A 111 1.02 0.66 2.17
CA ARG A 111 0.17 1.11 1.05
C ARG A 111 -1.14 0.34 0.94
N ALA A 112 -1.15 -0.93 1.36
CA ALA A 112 -2.35 -1.76 1.40
C ALA A 112 -3.28 -1.43 2.59
N LYS A 113 -2.78 -0.82 3.67
CA LYS A 113 -3.63 -0.42 4.80
C LYS A 113 -4.68 0.59 4.35
N LYS A 114 -5.95 0.31 4.68
CA LYS A 114 -7.03 1.29 4.53
C LYS A 114 -6.65 2.56 5.30
N ILE A 115 -6.73 3.71 4.65
CA ILE A 115 -7.06 4.92 5.39
C ILE A 115 -8.53 4.75 5.76
N THR A 116 -8.81 4.26 6.96
CA THR A 116 -10.18 4.17 7.45
C THR A 116 -10.72 5.59 7.61
N PRO A 117 -11.70 6.04 6.81
CA PRO A 117 -12.51 7.18 7.19
C PRO A 117 -13.43 6.66 8.28
N GLN A 118 -13.19 7.07 9.52
CA GLN A 118 -14.05 6.73 10.63
C GLN A 118 -15.37 7.51 10.49
N SER A 119 -16.28 7.03 9.65
CA SER A 119 -17.68 7.44 9.66
C SER A 119 -18.37 6.63 10.76
N ARG A 120 -18.29 7.12 12.00
CA ARG A 120 -19.38 6.88 12.96
C ARG A 120 -20.43 7.96 12.68
N ARG A 121 -21.53 7.55 12.08
CA ARG A 121 -22.81 8.26 12.18
C ARG A 121 -23.62 7.49 13.22
N ASP A 122 -23.83 8.11 14.36
CA ASP A 122 -25.07 8.00 15.12
C ASP A 122 -25.79 9.34 14.92
#